data_AF-W0V6Z2-F1
#
_entry.id   AF-W0V6Z2-F1
#
_cell.length_a   1.000
_cell.length_b   1.000
_cell.length_c   1.000
_cell.angle_alpha   90.00
_cell.angle_beta   90.00
_cell.angle_gamma   90.00
#
_symmetry.space_group_name_H-M   'P 1'
#
loop_
_entity.id
_entity.type
_entity.pdbx_description
1 polymer ?
#
loop_
_entity_poly.entity_id
_entity_poly.type
_entity_poly.pdbx_seq_one_letter_code
_entity_poly.pdbx_strand_id
1 'polypeptide(L)' 'MESFWGSLKNELVHHQRYATRADAKAAIQEYIESFYNRQRRHSRLGNVPPALFAEKFSKQPRAA' A
#
# COMPACT_ATOMS: atom_id res chain seq x y z
N MET A 1 3.64 -13.84 7.16
CA MET A 1 2.47 -13.23 6.50
C MET A 1 2.65 -11.72 6.55
N GLU A 2 2.94 -11.07 5.43
CA GLU A 2 2.96 -9.60 5.36
C GLU A 2 1.52 -9.07 5.50
N SER A 3 1.34 -8.02 6.31
CA SER A 3 0.04 -7.37 6.56
C SER A 3 0.16 -5.88 6.30
N PHE A 4 -0.77 -5.32 5.52
CA PHE A 4 -0.86 -3.89 5.25
C PHE A 4 -0.78 -3.04 6.54
N TRP A 5 -1.58 -3.39 7.56
CA TRP A 5 -1.62 -2.62 8.81
C TRP A 5 -0.34 -2.75 9.62
N GLY A 6 0.37 -3.87 9.51
CA GLY A 6 1.68 -4.04 10.11
C GLY A 6 2.71 -3.11 9.47
N SER A 7 2.76 -3.10 8.14
CA SER A 7 3.62 -2.23 7.33
C SER A 7 3.33 -0.74 7.61
N LEU A 8 2.07 -0.32 7.50
CA LEU A 8 1.67 1.07 7.74
C LEU A 8 2.10 1.58 9.11
N LYS A 9 1.91 0.75 10.16
CA LYS A 9 2.28 1.14 11.52
C LYS A 9 3.79 1.23 11.70
N ASN A 10 4.50 0.19 11.27
CA ASN A 10 5.94 0.06 11.47
C ASN A 10 6.78 0.95 10.55
N GLU A 11 6.23 1.48 9.47
CA GLU A 11 7.01 2.29 8.52
C GLU A 11 6.60 3.77 8.55
N LEU A 12 5.38 4.08 9.00
CA LEU A 12 4.86 5.45 8.99
C LEU A 12 4.34 5.88 10.36
N VAL A 13 3.31 5.19 10.90
CA VAL A 13 2.57 5.70 12.07
C VAL A 13 3.43 5.81 13.33
N HIS A 14 4.35 4.86 13.56
CA HIS A 14 5.23 4.90 14.74
C HIS A 14 6.42 5.85 14.58
N HIS A 15 6.73 6.29 13.36
CA HIS A 15 7.90 7.12 13.06
C HIS A 15 7.58 8.61 12.93
N GLN A 16 6.31 8.99 12.96
CA GLN A 16 5.88 10.37 12.78
C GLN A 16 4.90 10.80 13.86
N ARG A 17 5.06 12.05 14.33
CA ARG A 17 4.07 12.74 15.16
C ARG A 17 3.26 13.66 14.28
N TYR A 18 1.94 13.53 14.34
CA TYR A 18 1.01 14.34 13.55
C TYR A 18 0.43 15.44 14.41
N ALA A 19 0.50 16.68 13.93
CA ALA A 19 -0.07 17.82 14.65
C ALA A 19 -1.60 17.80 14.64
N THR A 20 -2.19 17.26 13.56
CA THR A 20 -3.64 17.16 13.40
C THR A 20 -4.05 15.84 12.77
N ARG A 21 -5.33 15.50 12.87
CA ARG A 21 -5.89 14.34 12.15
C ARG A 21 -5.82 14.49 10.64
N ALA A 22 -5.92 15.72 10.12
CA ALA A 22 -5.82 15.99 8.69
C ALA A 22 -4.41 15.69 8.16
N ASP A 23 -3.40 16.08 8.93
CA ASP A 23 -1.98 15.78 8.65
C ASP A 23 -1.72 14.27 8.62
N ALA A 24 -2.21 13.53 9.64
CA ALA A 24 -2.14 12.07 9.66
C ALA A 24 -2.82 11.43 8.43
N LYS A 25 -3.98 11.96 8.03
CA LYS A 25 -4.71 11.44 6.87
C LYS A 25 -3.94 11.68 5.57
N ALA A 26 -3.35 12.86 5.40
CA ALA A 26 -2.54 13.19 4.23
C ALA A 26 -1.31 12.28 4.13
N ALA A 27 -0.57 12.08 5.22
CA ALA A 27 0.59 11.20 5.25
C ALA A 27 0.23 9.75 4.95
N ILE A 28 -0.86 9.23 5.54
CA ILE A 28 -1.35 7.87 5.25
C ILE A 28 -1.74 7.74 3.78
N GLN A 29 -2.42 8.75 3.22
CA GLN A 29 -2.85 8.74 1.84
C GLN A 29 -1.65 8.73 0.88
N GLU A 30 -0.66 9.59 1.10
CA GLU A 30 0.58 9.59 0.33
C GLU A 30 1.32 8.24 0.43
N TYR A 31 1.45 7.69 1.64
CA TYR A 31 2.07 6.39 1.84
C TYR A 31 1.35 5.30 1.04
N ILE A 32 0.01 5.28 1.03
CA ILE A 32 -0.77 4.29 0.27
C ILE A 32 -0.57 4.47 -1.24
N GLU A 33 -0.73 5.69 -1.75
CA GLU A 33 -0.77 5.96 -3.19
C GLU A 33 0.62 5.92 -3.83
N SER A 34 1.61 6.56 -3.19
CA SER A 34 2.94 6.76 -3.77
C SER A 34 3.88 5.61 -3.46
N PHE A 35 3.80 5.02 -2.26
CA PHE A 35 4.73 3.98 -1.83
C PHE A 35 4.11 2.58 -1.85
N TYR A 36 3.06 2.34 -1.05
CA TYR A 36 2.50 1.01 -0.86
C TYR A 36 1.98 0.41 -2.17
N ASN A 37 1.12 1.13 -2.89
CA ASN A 37 0.52 0.60 -4.12
C ASN A 37 1.50 0.55 -5.30
N ARG A 38 2.36 1.56 -5.45
CA ARG A 38 3.21 1.72 -6.64
C ARG A 38 4.60 1.05 -6.52
N GLN A 39 5.16 0.97 -5.31
CA GLN A 39 6.56 0.59 -5.12
C GLN A 39 6.76 -0.63 -4.22
N ARG A 40 5.94 -0.81 -3.18
CA ARG A 40 6.13 -1.90 -2.21
C ARG A 40 5.96 -3.25 -2.87
N ARG A 41 7.01 -4.08 -2.87
CA ARG A 41 6.91 -5.47 -3.31
C ARG A 41 6.23 -6.31 -2.24
N HIS A 42 5.30 -7.17 -2.65
CA HIS A 42 4.57 -8.03 -1.72
C HIS A 42 4.82 -9.50 -2.07
N SER A 43 5.34 -10.28 -1.11
CA SER A 43 5.71 -11.69 -1.31
C SER A 43 4.57 -12.53 -1.89
N ARG A 44 3.35 -12.36 -1.37
CA ARG A 44 2.14 -13.06 -1.88
C ARG A 44 1.69 -12.67 -3.29
N LEU A 45 2.11 -11.51 -3.79
CA LEU A 45 1.75 -11.06 -5.14
C LEU A 45 2.79 -11.48 -6.17
N GLY A 46 3.73 -12.38 -5.83
CA GLY A 46 4.86 -12.72 -6.68
C GLY A 46 5.96 -11.64 -6.64
N ASN A 47 6.11 -10.97 -5.50
CA ASN A 47 7.12 -9.94 -5.27
C ASN A 47 7.00 -8.71 -6.20
N VAL A 48 5.78 -8.38 -6.62
CA VAL A 48 5.47 -7.18 -7.41
C VAL A 48 4.63 -6.18 -6.59
N PRO A 49 4.61 -4.90 -6.99
CA PRO A 49 3.71 -3.90 -6.39
C PRO A 49 2.22 -4.22 -6.55
N PRO A 50 1.37 -3.89 -5.55
CA PRO A 50 -0.07 -4.07 -5.62
C PRO A 50 -0.72 -3.47 -6.87
N ALA A 51 -0.29 -2.30 -7.34
CA ALA A 51 -0.83 -1.68 -8.54
C ALA A 51 -0.53 -2.51 -9.81
N LEU A 52 0.69 -3.05 -9.94
CA LEU A 52 1.04 -3.91 -11.07
C LEU A 52 0.30 -5.24 -11.03
N PHE A 53 0.10 -5.79 -9.83
CA PHE A 53 -0.75 -6.96 -9.67
C PHE A 53 -2.17 -6.65 -10.12
N ALA A 54 -2.81 -5.60 -9.60
CA ALA A 54 -4.19 -5.22 -9.94
C ALA A 54 -4.38 -4.99 -11.45
N GLU A 55 -3.42 -4.35 -12.12
CA GLU A 55 -3.46 -4.14 -13.57
C GLU A 55 -3.41 -5.46 -14.36
N LYS A 56 -2.62 -6.45 -13.91
CA LYS A 56 -2.58 -7.76 -14.57
C LYS A 56 -3.89 -8.53 -14.42
N PHE A 57 -4.56 -8.38 -13.27
CA PHE A 57 -5.85 -9.02 -13.01
C PHE A 57 -7.01 -8.32 -13.71
N SER A 58 -6.98 -6.99 -13.89
CA SER A 58 -8.02 -6.27 -14.63
C SER A 58 -8.00 -6.57 -16.14
N LYS A 59 -6.84 -6.95 -16.67
CA LYS A 59 -6.66 -7.34 -18.08
C LYS A 59 -7.00 -8.81 -18.36
N GLN A 60 -7.26 -9.63 -17.33
CA GLN A 60 -7.75 -10.99 -17.53
C GLN A 60 -9.24 -10.96 -17.88
N PRO A 61 -9.69 -11.69 -18.93
CA PRO A 61 -11.11 -11.81 -19.19
C PRO A 61 -11.77 -12.40 -17.94
N ARG A 62 -12.83 -11.74 -17.46
CA ARG A 62 -13.67 -12.32 -16.41
C ARG A 62 -14.12 -13.68 -16.92
N ALA A 63 -13.74 -14.75 -16.20
CA ALA A 63 -14.32 -16.06 -16.46
C ALA A 63 -15.83 -15.92 -16.30
N ALA A 64 -16.56 -16.21 -17.39
CA ALA A 64 -18.02 -16.18 -17.44
C ALA A 64 -18.62 -17.37 -16.72
#